data_AF-A0A968VUL8-F1
#
_entry.id   AF-A0A968VUL8-F1
#
_cell.length_a   1.000
_cell.length_b   1.000
_cell.length_c   1.000
_cell.angle_alpha   90.00
_cell.angle_beta   90.00
_cell.angle_gamma   90.00
#
_symmetry.space_group_name_H-M   'P 1'
#
loop_
_entity.id
_entity.type
_entity.pdbx_description
1 polymer ?
#
loop_
_entity_poly.entity_id
_entity_poly.type
_entity_poly.pdbx_seq_one_letter_code
_entity_poly.pdbx_strand_id
1 'polypeptide(L)'
;MKTSNLADLLPIYGAWTGTTEPSVLLRSGSGALLKFDPFDSEFTNSNMLISGGSGSGKSFLTNIILMQMLKENPKIFFVDIGGSYKKLCENLEGQYLPLGVSEGIAINPFDLAPGEEAVSNQKIKFLVGLIELMAKEEDVSRLPKLERAEVEEAIREVYATSKAPRLSDLQRIFLNHKDPSINRFGKILAPWCGDSLFGKFLDQQTNISLDKQVVAFDLKGMETYPELQAVCLFLITDLVWREVQKDRLTKNSYALTNAGSSSRTNRGSCLSRRFSEPSASTRRRPLRFRRTSTTSPSRGLQGRCCQTAQSSGFCFSNRWMANGSRRF
;
A
#
# COMPACT_ATOMS: atom_id res chain seq x y z
N MET A 1 55.24 -21.55 6.86
CA MET A 1 54.50 -20.27 6.72
C MET A 1 54.14 -19.78 8.12
N LYS A 2 54.40 -18.52 8.48
CA LYS A 2 53.98 -17.99 9.80
C LYS A 2 52.46 -17.87 9.83
N THR A 3 51.82 -18.12 10.98
CA THR A 3 50.36 -18.04 11.16
C THR A 3 49.80 -16.65 10.82
N SER A 4 50.60 -15.59 11.03
CA SER A 4 50.30 -14.22 10.60
C SER A 4 50.07 -14.11 9.10
N ASN A 5 50.91 -14.77 8.30
CA ASN A 5 50.84 -14.72 6.84
C ASN A 5 49.70 -15.59 6.29
N LEU A 6 49.24 -16.59 7.07
CA LEU A 6 48.09 -17.42 6.73
C LEU A 6 46.78 -16.65 6.93
N ALA A 7 46.70 -15.76 7.92
CA ALA A 7 45.53 -14.92 8.17
C ALA A 7 45.26 -13.93 7.02
N ASP A 8 46.31 -13.40 6.40
CA ASP A 8 46.20 -12.49 5.24
C ASP A 8 45.77 -13.21 3.94
N LEU A 9 45.92 -14.52 3.89
CA LEU A 9 45.53 -15.37 2.75
C LEU A 9 44.13 -15.98 2.92
N LEU A 10 43.53 -15.88 4.10
CA LEU A 10 42.17 -16.35 4.35
C LEU A 10 41.17 -15.30 3.82
N PRO A 11 40.21 -15.68 2.97
CA PRO A 11 39.13 -14.79 2.55
C PRO A 11 38.13 -14.64 3.72
N ILE A 12 38.50 -13.87 4.74
CA ILE A 12 37.65 -13.57 5.92
C ILE A 12 36.57 -12.54 5.56
N TYR A 13 36.61 -11.99 4.34
CA TYR A 13 35.59 -11.10 3.80
C TYR A 13 34.76 -11.82 2.73
N GLY A 14 33.44 -11.66 2.80
CA GLY A 14 32.51 -12.23 1.85
C GLY A 14 31.28 -11.33 1.71
N ALA A 15 30.56 -11.49 0.61
CA ALA A 15 29.26 -10.85 0.46
C ALA A 15 28.29 -11.39 1.52
N TRP A 16 27.31 -10.57 1.93
CA TRP A 16 26.22 -11.03 2.78
C TRP A 16 25.56 -12.25 2.12
N THR A 17 25.52 -13.36 2.85
CA THR A 17 25.04 -14.66 2.35
C THR A 17 23.53 -14.81 2.49
N GLY A 18 22.88 -13.82 3.13
CA GLY A 18 21.44 -13.79 3.28
C GLY A 18 20.95 -14.06 4.68
N THR A 19 19.65 -14.33 4.77
CA THR A 19 18.93 -14.67 6.00
C THR A 19 19.27 -16.08 6.50
N THR A 20 18.92 -16.37 7.76
CA THR A 20 19.19 -17.68 8.37
C THR A 20 18.34 -18.77 7.70
N GLU A 21 17.02 -18.55 7.68
CA GLU A 21 16.03 -19.43 7.06
C GLU A 21 15.54 -18.79 5.75
N PRO A 22 15.80 -19.39 4.57
CA PRO A 22 15.40 -18.80 3.29
C PRO A 22 13.97 -19.17 2.85
N SER A 23 13.13 -18.16 2.64
CA SER A 23 11.90 -18.29 1.86
C SER A 23 12.17 -18.30 0.35
N VAL A 24 13.20 -17.56 -0.06
CA VAL A 24 13.61 -17.31 -1.45
C VAL A 24 15.09 -17.59 -1.61
N LEU A 25 15.46 -18.22 -2.72
CA LEU A 25 16.84 -18.42 -3.15
C LEU A 25 17.10 -17.58 -4.39
N LEU A 26 18.17 -16.80 -4.34
CA LEU A 26 18.65 -15.96 -5.44
C LEU A 26 20.13 -16.27 -5.71
N ARG A 27 20.64 -15.75 -6.84
CA ARG A 27 22.06 -15.87 -7.18
C ARG A 27 22.76 -14.52 -6.99
N SER A 28 23.87 -14.52 -6.27
CA SER A 28 24.70 -13.33 -6.10
C SER A 28 25.50 -13.03 -7.38
N GLY A 29 26.07 -11.82 -7.47
CA GLY A 29 26.97 -11.45 -8.56
C GLY A 29 28.26 -12.30 -8.61
N SER A 30 28.67 -12.91 -7.50
CA SER A 30 29.78 -13.87 -7.44
C SER A 30 29.37 -15.30 -7.82
N GLY A 31 28.11 -15.51 -8.17
CA GLY A 31 27.56 -16.82 -8.50
C GLY A 31 27.20 -17.69 -7.29
N ALA A 32 27.40 -17.19 -6.07
CA ALA A 32 27.01 -17.86 -4.83
C ALA A 32 25.49 -17.83 -4.62
N LEU A 33 25.00 -18.74 -3.78
CA LEU A 33 23.60 -18.76 -3.36
C LEU A 33 23.34 -17.63 -2.34
N LEU A 34 22.33 -16.80 -2.61
CA LEU A 34 21.84 -15.77 -1.72
C LEU A 34 20.52 -16.25 -1.09
N LYS A 35 20.51 -16.39 0.23
CA LYS A 35 19.34 -16.77 1.02
C LYS A 35 18.52 -15.53 1.36
N PHE A 36 17.22 -15.54 1.11
CA PHE A 36 16.43 -14.35 1.38
C PHE A 36 15.05 -14.71 1.95
N ASP A 37 14.71 -14.15 3.09
CA ASP A 37 13.37 -14.14 3.65
C ASP A 37 12.98 -12.70 3.97
N PRO A 38 11.99 -12.10 3.29
CA PRO A 38 11.54 -10.74 3.57
C PRO A 38 10.91 -10.57 4.97
N PHE A 39 10.68 -11.66 5.71
CA PHE A 39 10.11 -11.67 7.05
C PHE A 39 11.09 -12.05 8.15
N ASP A 40 12.37 -12.18 7.83
CA ASP A 40 13.38 -12.47 8.83
C ASP A 40 13.37 -11.38 9.91
N SER A 41 13.50 -11.83 11.17
CA SER A 41 13.56 -10.97 12.35
C SER A 41 14.73 -10.00 12.37
N GLU A 42 15.75 -10.20 11.54
CA GLU A 42 16.85 -9.26 11.33
C GLU A 42 16.36 -7.94 10.70
N PHE A 43 15.26 -7.95 9.96
CA PHE A 43 14.68 -6.76 9.35
C PHE A 43 13.70 -6.05 10.29
N THR A 44 13.81 -4.72 10.37
CA THR A 44 12.88 -3.90 11.17
C THR A 44 11.46 -3.89 10.63
N ASN A 45 11.29 -4.14 9.34
CA ASN A 45 10.01 -4.23 8.65
C ASN A 45 10.16 -5.12 7.41
N SER A 46 9.04 -5.64 6.95
CA SER A 46 8.96 -6.55 5.79
C SER A 46 8.59 -5.83 4.50
N ASN A 47 8.89 -4.53 4.41
CA ASN A 47 8.62 -3.76 3.22
C ASN A 47 9.81 -3.87 2.27
N MET A 48 9.52 -4.00 0.98
CA MET A 48 10.53 -4.16 -0.07
C MET A 48 10.25 -3.15 -1.18
N LEU A 49 11.33 -2.59 -1.75
CA LEU A 49 11.29 -1.72 -2.91
C LEU A 49 12.03 -2.38 -4.08
N ILE A 50 11.32 -2.74 -5.14
CA ILE A 50 11.92 -3.19 -6.40
C ILE A 50 11.84 -2.06 -7.40
N SER A 51 12.99 -1.59 -7.89
CA SER A 51 13.08 -0.44 -8.80
C SER A 51 13.98 -0.75 -10.00
N GLY A 52 13.70 -0.12 -11.14
CA GLY A 52 14.43 -0.30 -12.39
C GLY A 52 13.71 0.33 -13.59
N GLY A 53 14.41 0.51 -14.70
CA GLY A 53 13.83 1.04 -15.94
C GLY A 53 12.77 0.12 -16.55
N SER A 54 12.01 0.63 -17.54
CA SER A 54 11.14 -0.26 -18.33
C SER A 54 11.97 -1.36 -18.98
N GLY A 55 11.47 -2.61 -18.97
CA GLY A 55 12.20 -3.76 -19.50
C GLY A 55 13.36 -4.30 -18.64
N SER A 56 13.68 -3.69 -17.49
CA SER A 56 14.81 -4.14 -16.65
C SER A 56 14.55 -5.42 -15.83
N GLY A 57 13.42 -6.10 -16.05
CA GLY A 57 13.06 -7.33 -15.34
C GLY A 57 12.40 -7.15 -13.97
N LYS A 58 11.84 -5.97 -13.62
CA LYS A 58 11.14 -5.75 -12.34
C LYS A 58 10.03 -6.80 -12.06
N SER A 59 9.11 -6.96 -13.01
CA SER A 59 8.00 -7.91 -12.88
C SER A 59 8.49 -9.36 -12.90
N PHE A 60 9.57 -9.63 -13.66
CA PHE A 60 10.19 -10.95 -13.69
C PHE A 60 10.81 -11.33 -12.33
N LEU A 61 11.57 -10.42 -11.70
CA LEU A 61 12.12 -10.61 -10.36
C LEU A 61 11.01 -10.78 -9.32
N THR A 62 9.96 -9.95 -9.41
CA THR A 62 8.80 -10.03 -8.52
C THR A 62 8.11 -11.39 -8.62
N ASN A 63 7.90 -11.89 -9.84
CA ASN A 63 7.33 -13.22 -10.06
C ASN A 63 8.23 -14.33 -9.51
N ILE A 64 9.55 -14.26 -9.69
CA ILE A 64 10.48 -15.25 -9.13
C ILE A 64 10.38 -15.31 -7.61
N ILE A 65 10.36 -14.16 -6.95
CA ILE A 65 10.24 -14.06 -5.49
C ILE A 65 8.92 -14.68 -5.05
N LEU A 66 7.79 -14.26 -5.64
CA LEU A 66 6.47 -14.73 -5.25
C LEU A 66 6.26 -16.22 -5.49
N MET A 67 6.70 -16.73 -6.65
CA MET A 67 6.58 -18.16 -6.97
C MET A 67 7.30 -19.05 -5.95
N GLN A 68 8.45 -18.62 -5.42
CA GLN A 68 9.15 -19.35 -4.37
C GLN A 68 8.43 -19.28 -3.01
N MET A 69 7.74 -18.17 -2.76
CA MET A 69 7.01 -17.92 -1.51
C MET A 69 5.61 -18.56 -1.50
N LEU A 70 5.10 -19.05 -2.64
CA LEU A 70 3.82 -19.76 -2.70
C LEU A 70 3.77 -21.01 -1.79
N LYS A 71 4.92 -21.60 -1.47
CA LYS A 71 5.04 -22.72 -0.52
C LYS A 71 4.49 -22.40 0.88
N GLU A 72 4.44 -21.11 1.24
CA GLU A 72 3.90 -20.62 2.52
C GLU A 72 2.38 -20.39 2.46
N ASN A 73 1.74 -20.75 1.35
CA ASN A 73 0.32 -20.56 1.09
C ASN A 73 -0.19 -19.12 1.38
N PRO A 74 0.47 -18.09 0.83
CA PRO A 74 0.12 -16.73 1.17
C PRO A 74 -1.10 -16.22 0.40
N LYS A 75 -1.75 -15.18 0.94
CA LYS A 75 -2.70 -14.34 0.20
C LYS A 75 -1.93 -13.28 -0.58
N ILE A 76 -2.19 -13.11 -1.87
CA ILE A 76 -1.45 -12.16 -2.74
C ILE A 76 -2.45 -11.21 -3.41
N PHE A 77 -2.19 -9.91 -3.29
CA PHE A 77 -2.90 -8.85 -3.99
C PHE A 77 -1.93 -8.12 -4.91
N PHE A 78 -2.25 -8.06 -6.20
CA PHE A 78 -1.56 -7.22 -7.18
C PHE A 78 -2.40 -6.00 -7.50
N VAL A 79 -1.77 -4.84 -7.55
CA VAL A 79 -2.33 -3.59 -8.04
C VAL A 79 -1.41 -3.09 -9.14
N ASP A 80 -1.84 -3.24 -10.38
CA ASP A 80 -1.02 -2.95 -11.56
C ASP A 80 -1.78 -2.10 -12.57
N ILE A 81 -1.00 -1.44 -13.43
CA ILE A 81 -1.51 -0.72 -14.58
C ILE A 81 -0.87 -1.40 -15.79
N GLY A 82 -1.68 -2.10 -16.60
CA GLY A 82 -1.17 -2.75 -17.82
C GLY A 82 -1.13 -4.27 -17.78
N GLY A 83 -1.74 -4.90 -16.77
CA GLY A 83 -2.00 -6.34 -16.75
C GLY A 83 -0.75 -7.24 -16.72
N SER A 84 0.38 -6.77 -16.19
CA SER A 84 1.65 -7.53 -16.11
C SER A 84 1.49 -8.86 -15.37
N TYR A 85 0.56 -8.91 -14.42
CA TYR A 85 0.31 -10.06 -13.55
C TYR A 85 -0.91 -10.89 -13.98
N LYS A 86 -1.59 -10.55 -15.09
CA LYS A 86 -2.78 -11.28 -15.57
C LYS A 86 -2.50 -12.78 -15.74
N LYS A 87 -1.45 -13.11 -16.52
CA LYS A 87 -1.06 -14.50 -16.80
C LYS A 87 -0.71 -15.27 -15.53
N LEU A 88 0.00 -14.62 -14.60
CA LEU A 88 0.37 -15.26 -13.33
C LEU A 88 -0.88 -15.53 -12.48
N CYS A 89 -1.79 -14.57 -12.41
CA CYS A 89 -3.05 -14.70 -11.70
C CYS A 89 -3.89 -15.87 -12.26
N GLU A 90 -4.06 -15.93 -13.59
CA GLU A 90 -4.78 -17.01 -14.27
C GLU A 90 -4.13 -18.38 -14.05
N ASN A 91 -2.80 -18.47 -14.16
CA ASN A 91 -2.04 -19.72 -13.93
C ASN A 91 -2.13 -20.23 -12.49
N LEU A 92 -2.41 -19.34 -11.53
CA LEU A 92 -2.57 -19.68 -10.11
C LEU A 92 -4.04 -19.78 -9.70
N GLU A 93 -4.96 -19.91 -10.67
CA GLU A 93 -6.42 -19.98 -10.45
C GLU A 93 -6.96 -18.82 -9.59
N GLY A 94 -6.29 -17.68 -9.70
CA GLY A 94 -6.60 -16.45 -9.01
C GLY A 94 -7.79 -15.69 -9.62
N GLN A 95 -8.04 -14.51 -9.08
CA GLN A 95 -9.07 -13.60 -9.52
C GLN A 95 -8.45 -12.39 -10.21
N TYR A 96 -8.70 -12.24 -11.50
CA TYR A 96 -8.33 -11.03 -12.24
C TYR A 96 -9.51 -10.06 -12.27
N LEU A 97 -9.30 -8.84 -11.77
CA LEU A 97 -10.30 -7.77 -11.68
C LEU A 97 -9.89 -6.62 -12.59
N PRO A 98 -10.36 -6.58 -13.85
CA PRO A 98 -10.17 -5.42 -14.72
C PRO A 98 -11.05 -4.28 -14.21
N LEU A 99 -10.44 -3.26 -13.63
CA LEU A 99 -11.16 -2.10 -13.11
C LEU A 99 -11.29 -1.07 -14.23
N GLY A 100 -12.53 -0.75 -14.58
CA GLY A 100 -12.86 0.26 -15.58
C GLY A 100 -14.33 0.65 -15.47
N VAL A 101 -14.68 1.81 -16.03
CA VAL A 101 -16.05 2.34 -15.93
C VAL A 101 -17.07 1.46 -16.68
N SER A 102 -16.63 0.75 -17.72
CA SER A 102 -17.46 -0.14 -18.54
C SER A 102 -17.57 -1.57 -18.00
N GLU A 103 -16.79 -1.94 -16.98
CA GLU A 103 -16.64 -3.34 -16.55
C GLU A 103 -17.78 -3.79 -15.60
N GLY A 104 -18.68 -2.89 -15.23
CA GLY A 104 -19.80 -3.19 -14.33
C GLY A 104 -19.39 -3.52 -12.89
N ILE A 105 -18.11 -3.37 -12.56
CA ILE A 105 -17.60 -3.52 -11.20
C ILE A 105 -17.98 -2.28 -10.39
N ALA A 106 -18.48 -2.51 -9.18
CA ALA A 106 -18.75 -1.44 -8.23
C ALA A 106 -18.21 -1.78 -6.85
N ILE A 107 -17.71 -0.74 -6.17
CA ILE A 107 -17.12 -0.80 -4.84
C ILE A 107 -17.71 0.35 -4.02
N ASN A 108 -18.61 0.02 -3.11
CA ASN A 108 -19.20 1.01 -2.20
C ASN A 108 -18.19 1.37 -1.09
N PRO A 109 -17.75 2.63 -0.97
CA PRO A 109 -16.88 3.04 0.15
C PRO A 109 -17.57 2.96 1.51
N PHE A 110 -18.90 2.97 1.57
CA PHE A 110 -19.68 2.93 2.81
C PHE A 110 -19.99 1.52 3.30
N ASP A 111 -19.62 0.47 2.56
CA ASP A 111 -19.82 -0.90 3.02
C ASP A 111 -18.98 -1.18 4.28
N LEU A 112 -19.66 -1.76 5.26
CA LEU A 112 -19.06 -2.28 6.49
C LEU A 112 -18.52 -3.70 6.26
N ALA A 113 -17.61 -4.14 7.12
CA ALA A 113 -17.17 -5.53 7.07
C ALA A 113 -18.29 -6.48 7.54
N PRO A 114 -18.33 -7.75 7.06
CA PRO A 114 -19.30 -8.72 7.55
C PRO A 114 -19.25 -8.84 9.09
N GLY A 115 -20.40 -8.66 9.74
CA GLY A 115 -20.51 -8.70 11.20
C GLY A 115 -20.31 -7.37 11.92
N GLU A 116 -19.99 -6.28 11.23
CA GLU A 116 -20.01 -4.94 11.80
C GLU A 116 -21.41 -4.33 11.74
N GLU A 117 -22.02 -4.05 12.89
CA GLU A 117 -23.32 -3.38 12.98
C GLU A 117 -23.21 -1.85 13.05
N ALA A 118 -22.03 -1.35 13.44
CA ALA A 118 -21.79 0.07 13.64
C ALA A 118 -20.49 0.51 12.97
N VAL A 119 -20.50 1.74 12.44
CA VAL A 119 -19.33 2.33 11.81
C VAL A 119 -18.23 2.62 12.84
N SER A 120 -17.01 2.13 12.58
CA SER A 120 -15.85 2.41 13.42
C SER A 120 -15.28 3.81 13.18
N ASN A 121 -14.62 4.39 14.19
CA ASN A 121 -13.90 5.67 14.02
C ASN A 121 -12.80 5.58 12.94
N GLN A 122 -12.25 4.38 12.67
CA GLN A 122 -11.29 4.19 11.59
C GLN A 122 -11.97 4.30 10.22
N LYS A 123 -13.15 3.70 10.05
CA LYS A 123 -13.96 3.81 8.82
C LYS A 123 -14.41 5.25 8.54
N ILE A 124 -14.80 5.99 9.58
CA ILE A 124 -15.12 7.42 9.44
C ILE A 124 -13.89 8.20 8.94
N LYS A 125 -12.72 8.01 9.56
CA LYS A 125 -11.48 8.67 9.12
C LYS A 125 -11.05 8.28 7.70
N PHE A 126 -11.33 7.05 7.29
CA PHE A 126 -11.14 6.59 5.91
C PHE A 126 -12.04 7.37 4.96
N LEU A 127 -13.34 7.44 5.24
CA LEU A 127 -14.32 8.16 4.42
C LEU A 127 -14.02 9.66 4.33
N VAL A 128 -13.64 10.31 5.43
CA VAL A 128 -13.17 11.71 5.40
C VAL A 128 -11.98 11.87 4.45
N GLY A 129 -11.01 10.96 4.51
CA GLY A 129 -9.86 10.98 3.61
C GLY A 129 -10.23 10.76 2.13
N LEU A 130 -11.27 9.97 1.87
CA LEU A 130 -11.84 9.78 0.54
C LEU A 130 -12.50 11.06 0.02
N ILE A 131 -13.30 11.72 0.86
CA ILE A 131 -13.93 13.01 0.50
C ILE A 131 -12.87 14.09 0.29
N GLU A 132 -11.82 14.15 1.14
CA GLU A 132 -10.66 15.03 0.94
C GLU A 132 -9.98 14.80 -0.42
N LEU A 133 -9.91 13.55 -0.88
CA LEU A 133 -9.31 13.19 -2.16
C LEU A 133 -10.20 13.60 -3.35
N MET A 134 -11.52 13.40 -3.23
CA MET A 134 -12.51 13.76 -4.28
C MET A 134 -12.73 15.27 -4.37
N ALA A 135 -12.67 15.97 -3.24
CA ALA A 135 -12.90 17.41 -3.15
C ALA A 135 -11.61 18.24 -3.27
N LYS A 136 -10.50 17.60 -3.64
CA LYS A 136 -9.20 18.25 -3.73
C LYS A 136 -9.19 19.30 -4.84
N GLU A 137 -8.99 20.56 -4.44
CA GLU A 137 -8.71 21.67 -5.36
C GLU A 137 -7.17 21.87 -5.46
N GLU A 138 -6.68 22.43 -6.57
CA GLU A 138 -5.25 22.41 -6.96
C GLU A 138 -4.29 22.94 -5.88
N ASP A 139 -4.74 23.83 -4.98
CA ASP A 139 -3.94 24.46 -3.92
C ASP A 139 -4.24 24.00 -2.49
N VAL A 140 -5.25 23.15 -2.27
CA VAL A 140 -5.70 22.77 -0.92
C VAL A 140 -5.47 21.28 -0.68
N SER A 141 -4.48 20.97 0.16
CA SER A 141 -4.11 19.57 0.45
C SER A 141 -4.99 18.88 1.50
N ARG A 142 -5.72 19.65 2.31
CA ARG A 142 -6.60 19.15 3.39
C ARG A 142 -7.73 20.13 3.66
N LEU A 143 -8.87 19.60 4.07
CA LEU A 143 -9.98 20.42 4.51
C LEU A 143 -9.63 21.19 5.79
N PRO A 144 -10.12 22.44 5.95
CA PRO A 144 -10.12 23.14 7.22
C PRO A 144 -10.71 22.29 8.35
N LYS A 145 -10.26 22.53 9.58
CA LYS A 145 -10.68 21.73 10.75
C LYS A 145 -12.20 21.71 10.95
N LEU A 146 -12.87 22.83 10.69
CA LEU A 146 -14.32 22.95 10.83
C LEU A 146 -15.03 22.12 9.76
N GLU A 147 -14.70 22.30 8.48
CA GLU A 147 -15.26 21.51 7.38
C GLU A 147 -15.04 20.01 7.58
N ARG A 148 -13.87 19.63 8.08
CA ARG A 148 -13.56 18.24 8.40
C ARG A 148 -14.48 17.67 9.50
N ALA A 149 -14.78 18.46 10.53
CA ALA A 149 -15.69 18.05 11.60
C ALA A 149 -17.13 17.89 11.08
N GLU A 150 -17.59 18.81 10.23
CA GLU A 150 -18.90 18.73 9.58
C GLU A 150 -19.01 17.50 8.65
N VAL A 151 -17.95 17.19 7.90
CA VAL A 151 -17.89 15.96 7.09
C VAL A 151 -17.94 14.71 7.97
N GLU A 152 -17.22 14.69 9.09
CA GLU A 152 -17.28 13.57 10.06
C GLU A 152 -18.69 13.37 10.62
N GLU A 153 -19.39 14.44 10.96
CA GLU A 153 -20.76 14.38 11.49
C GLU A 153 -21.76 13.93 10.43
N ALA A 154 -21.68 14.47 9.21
CA ALA A 154 -22.53 14.06 8.09
C ALA A 154 -22.36 12.57 7.76
N ILE A 155 -21.12 12.04 7.83
CA ILE A 155 -20.87 10.60 7.65
C ILE A 155 -21.59 9.79 8.74
N ARG A 156 -21.54 10.23 10.00
CA ARG A 156 -22.26 9.54 11.11
C ARG A 156 -23.77 9.56 10.86
N GLU A 157 -24.31 10.68 10.41
CA GLU A 157 -25.72 10.82 10.06
C GLU A 157 -26.14 9.86 8.93
N VAL A 158 -25.30 9.65 7.91
CA VAL A 158 -25.56 8.65 6.85
C VAL A 158 -25.75 7.26 7.46
N TYR A 159 -24.85 6.81 8.33
CA TYR A 159 -24.97 5.49 8.96
C TYR A 159 -26.14 5.40 9.96
N ALA A 160 -26.54 6.51 10.57
CA ALA A 160 -27.69 6.53 11.47
C ALA A 160 -29.04 6.45 10.73
N THR A 161 -29.09 6.95 9.49
CA THR A 161 -30.35 7.12 8.73
C THR A 161 -30.55 6.06 7.65
N SER A 162 -29.47 5.51 7.08
CA SER A 162 -29.53 4.56 5.97
C SER A 162 -29.01 3.18 6.39
N LYS A 163 -29.82 2.13 6.14
CA LYS A 163 -29.41 0.73 6.31
C LYS A 163 -28.43 0.25 5.23
N ALA A 164 -28.37 0.96 4.11
CA ALA A 164 -27.54 0.65 2.95
C ALA A 164 -26.85 1.95 2.50
N PRO A 165 -25.94 2.49 3.33
CA PRO A 165 -25.36 3.80 3.13
C PRO A 165 -24.57 3.86 1.83
N ARG A 166 -24.68 4.98 1.10
CA ARG A 166 -23.91 5.23 -0.13
C ARG A 166 -23.42 6.67 -0.20
N LEU A 167 -22.62 6.98 -1.22
CA LEU A 167 -22.10 8.33 -1.43
C LEU A 167 -23.22 9.33 -1.75
N SER A 168 -24.27 8.91 -2.46
CA SER A 168 -25.47 9.74 -2.69
C SER A 168 -26.16 10.18 -1.40
N ASP A 169 -26.15 9.36 -0.35
CA ASP A 169 -26.75 9.73 0.93
C ASP A 169 -25.96 10.88 1.57
N LEU A 170 -24.63 10.79 1.55
CA LEU A 170 -23.76 11.86 2.03
C LEU A 170 -23.92 13.14 1.19
N GLN A 171 -23.99 13.00 -0.13
CA GLN A 171 -24.20 14.11 -1.05
C GLN A 171 -25.48 14.88 -0.71
N ARG A 172 -26.58 14.16 -0.45
CA ARG A 172 -27.87 14.76 -0.09
C ARG A 172 -27.80 15.53 1.22
N ILE A 173 -27.08 15.02 2.23
CA ILE A 173 -26.87 15.74 3.49
C ILE A 173 -26.12 17.05 3.23
N PHE A 174 -25.03 17.01 2.45
CA PHE A 174 -24.30 18.22 2.09
C PHE A 174 -25.16 19.23 1.33
N LEU A 175 -25.91 18.80 0.31
CA LEU A 175 -26.77 19.70 -0.49
C LEU A 175 -27.88 20.38 0.34
N ASN A 176 -28.28 19.80 1.47
CA ASN A 176 -29.28 20.38 2.37
C ASN A 176 -28.66 21.13 3.56
N HIS A 177 -27.33 21.18 3.65
CA HIS A 177 -26.63 21.83 4.76
C HIS A 177 -26.79 23.37 4.70
N LYS A 178 -26.98 23.99 5.86
CA LYS A 178 -27.20 25.45 5.98
C LYS A 178 -25.95 26.28 5.66
N ASP A 179 -24.78 25.75 6.02
CA ASP A 179 -23.50 26.37 5.70
C ASP A 179 -23.16 26.20 4.21
N PRO A 180 -23.00 27.29 3.43
CA PRO A 180 -22.64 27.22 2.02
C PRO A 180 -21.30 26.52 1.73
N SER A 181 -20.35 26.55 2.67
CA SER A 181 -19.05 25.86 2.52
C SER A 181 -19.22 24.35 2.45
N ILE A 182 -20.08 23.78 3.30
CA ILE A 182 -20.41 22.35 3.30
C ILE A 182 -21.32 22.00 2.13
N ASN A 183 -22.27 22.88 1.79
CA ASN A 183 -23.13 22.71 0.62
C ASN A 183 -22.34 22.50 -0.68
N ARG A 184 -21.21 23.20 -0.82
CA ARG A 184 -20.30 23.08 -1.96
C ARG A 184 -19.85 21.64 -2.19
N PHE A 185 -19.59 20.85 -1.14
CA PHE A 185 -19.19 19.44 -1.29
C PHE A 185 -20.26 18.61 -1.98
N GLY A 186 -21.54 18.85 -1.71
CA GLY A 186 -22.64 18.17 -2.40
C GLY A 186 -22.61 18.39 -3.92
N LYS A 187 -22.19 19.59 -4.36
CA LYS A 187 -22.02 19.91 -5.78
C LYS A 187 -20.76 19.26 -6.36
N ILE A 188 -19.65 19.29 -5.63
CA ILE A 188 -18.39 18.65 -6.04
C ILE A 188 -18.54 17.13 -6.17
N LEU A 189 -19.34 16.51 -5.30
CA LEU A 189 -19.58 15.07 -5.32
C LEU A 189 -20.52 14.59 -6.42
N ALA A 190 -21.18 15.49 -7.16
CA ALA A 190 -22.16 15.12 -8.20
C ALA A 190 -21.63 14.15 -9.28
N PRO A 191 -20.39 14.27 -9.80
CA PRO A 191 -19.83 13.32 -10.77
C PRO A 191 -19.56 11.92 -10.19
N TRP A 192 -19.62 11.78 -8.86
CA TRP A 192 -19.30 10.55 -8.13
C TRP A 192 -20.54 9.80 -7.64
N CYS A 193 -21.75 10.33 -7.86
CA CYS A 193 -23.00 9.77 -7.32
C CYS A 193 -23.95 9.29 -8.43
N GLY A 194 -24.87 8.38 -8.09
CA GLY A 194 -25.93 7.87 -8.94
C GLY A 194 -25.43 7.20 -10.23
N ASP A 195 -26.10 7.51 -11.34
CA ASP A 195 -25.81 6.96 -12.68
C ASP A 195 -24.67 7.70 -13.43
N SER A 196 -23.97 8.60 -12.75
CA SER A 196 -22.79 9.26 -13.31
C SER A 196 -21.68 8.27 -13.65
N LEU A 197 -20.70 8.72 -14.45
CA LEU A 197 -19.57 7.91 -14.89
C LEU A 197 -18.83 7.27 -13.69
N PHE A 198 -18.54 8.04 -12.64
CA PHE A 198 -17.86 7.52 -11.45
C PHE A 198 -18.85 6.94 -10.43
N GLY A 199 -20.10 7.42 -10.40
CA GLY A 199 -21.17 6.87 -9.55
C GLY A 199 -21.47 5.41 -9.84
N LYS A 200 -21.41 4.96 -11.10
CA LYS A 200 -21.53 3.53 -11.43
C LYS A 200 -20.47 2.65 -10.78
N PHE A 201 -19.29 3.20 -10.49
CA PHE A 201 -18.20 2.49 -9.82
C PHE A 201 -18.26 2.60 -8.29
N LEU A 202 -18.77 3.70 -7.73
CA LEU A 202 -18.64 4.04 -6.30
C LEU A 202 -19.93 4.06 -5.51
N ASP A 203 -21.06 4.33 -6.17
CA ASP A 203 -22.33 4.65 -5.56
C ASP A 203 -23.38 3.57 -5.82
N GLN A 204 -22.90 2.33 -5.92
CA GLN A 204 -23.66 1.10 -6.07
C GLN A 204 -23.19 0.11 -5.01
N GLN A 205 -23.97 -0.95 -4.77
CA GLN A 205 -23.53 -1.98 -3.83
C GLN A 205 -22.29 -2.71 -4.35
N THR A 206 -21.36 -3.01 -3.45
CA THR A 206 -20.15 -3.75 -3.82
C THR A 206 -20.54 -5.10 -4.41
N ASN A 207 -20.02 -5.42 -5.59
CA ASN A 207 -20.34 -6.64 -6.32
C ASN A 207 -19.12 -7.55 -6.56
N ILE A 208 -18.02 -7.27 -5.85
CA ILE A 208 -16.80 -8.08 -5.89
C ILE A 208 -16.56 -8.76 -4.54
N SER A 209 -16.02 -9.98 -4.58
CA SER A 209 -15.42 -10.65 -3.42
C SER A 209 -13.92 -10.82 -3.65
N LEU A 210 -13.15 -11.03 -2.58
CA LEU A 210 -11.69 -11.16 -2.62
C LEU A 210 -11.22 -12.53 -2.12
N ASP A 211 -12.03 -13.57 -2.30
CA ASP A 211 -11.83 -14.86 -1.61
C ASP A 211 -10.66 -15.67 -2.16
N LYS A 212 -10.27 -15.46 -3.43
CA LYS A 212 -9.18 -16.19 -4.08
C LYS A 212 -7.83 -15.93 -3.43
N GLN A 213 -6.93 -16.91 -3.49
CA GLN A 213 -5.59 -16.79 -2.91
C GLN A 213 -4.80 -15.65 -3.56
N VAL A 214 -4.89 -15.55 -4.89
CA VAL A 214 -4.25 -14.50 -5.68
C VAL A 214 -5.35 -13.64 -6.29
N VAL A 215 -5.27 -12.33 -6.06
CA VAL A 215 -6.17 -11.35 -6.65
C VAL A 215 -5.34 -10.26 -7.34
N ALA A 216 -5.70 -9.93 -8.58
CA ALA A 216 -5.01 -8.90 -9.35
C ALA A 216 -5.99 -7.83 -9.82
N PHE A 217 -5.82 -6.61 -9.31
CA PHE A 217 -6.52 -5.41 -9.75
C PHE A 217 -5.75 -4.77 -10.91
N ASP A 218 -6.40 -4.61 -12.06
CA ASP A 218 -5.84 -3.92 -13.22
C ASP A 218 -6.55 -2.58 -13.42
N LEU A 219 -5.80 -1.48 -13.29
CA LEU A 219 -6.33 -0.12 -13.36
C LEU A 219 -6.25 0.47 -14.77
N LYS A 220 -5.84 -0.32 -15.79
CA LYS A 220 -5.70 0.16 -17.17
C LYS A 220 -6.99 0.79 -17.71
N GLY A 221 -8.15 0.26 -17.34
CA GLY A 221 -9.46 0.78 -17.76
C GLY A 221 -9.82 2.17 -17.23
N MET A 222 -8.99 2.74 -16.34
CA MET A 222 -9.18 4.06 -15.74
C MET A 222 -8.04 5.04 -16.05
N GLU A 223 -7.10 4.70 -16.94
CA GLU A 223 -5.93 5.55 -17.24
C GLU A 223 -6.31 6.93 -17.78
N THR A 224 -7.44 7.03 -18.48
CA THR A 224 -8.00 8.30 -18.98
C THR A 224 -8.64 9.17 -17.89
N TYR A 225 -8.82 8.63 -16.68
CA TYR A 225 -9.46 9.29 -15.53
C TYR A 225 -8.55 9.24 -14.28
N PRO A 226 -7.48 10.06 -14.20
CA PRO A 226 -6.50 9.99 -13.11
C PRO A 226 -7.10 10.20 -11.71
N GLU A 227 -8.14 11.03 -11.59
CA GLU A 227 -8.88 11.25 -10.35
C GLU A 227 -9.62 9.99 -9.87
N LEU A 228 -10.31 9.30 -10.78
CA LEU A 228 -10.96 8.02 -10.48
C LEU A 228 -9.90 6.96 -10.12
N GLN A 229 -8.79 6.94 -10.82
CA GLN A 229 -7.69 6.01 -10.55
C GLN A 229 -7.13 6.20 -9.13
N ALA A 230 -6.93 7.45 -8.69
CA ALA A 230 -6.48 7.75 -7.34
C ALA A 230 -7.49 7.32 -6.27
N VAL A 231 -8.78 7.59 -6.50
CA VAL A 231 -9.88 7.14 -5.64
C VAL A 231 -9.96 5.61 -5.59
N CYS A 232 -9.85 4.94 -6.73
CA CYS A 232 -9.83 3.50 -6.84
C CYS A 232 -8.68 2.87 -6.05
N LEU A 233 -7.46 3.41 -6.16
CA LEU A 233 -6.32 2.94 -5.38
C LEU A 233 -6.56 3.09 -3.87
N PHE A 234 -7.18 4.19 -3.45
CA PHE A 234 -7.55 4.41 -2.05
C PHE A 234 -8.57 3.37 -1.55
N LEU A 235 -9.54 3.00 -2.39
CA LEU A 235 -10.55 1.99 -2.07
C LEU A 235 -9.99 0.58 -2.04
N ILE A 236 -9.14 0.22 -3.01
CA ILE A 236 -8.42 -1.05 -3.02
C ILE A 236 -7.61 -1.20 -1.73
N THR A 237 -6.99 -0.11 -1.25
CA THR A 237 -6.24 -0.14 0.01
C THR A 237 -7.13 -0.52 1.19
N ASP A 238 -8.35 0.02 1.29
CA ASP A 238 -9.33 -0.35 2.33
C ASP A 238 -9.86 -1.78 2.17
N LEU A 239 -10.16 -2.20 0.95
CA LEU A 239 -10.62 -3.56 0.67
C LEU A 239 -9.57 -4.61 1.04
N VAL A 240 -8.33 -4.41 0.57
CA VAL A 240 -7.19 -5.27 0.91
C VAL A 240 -6.96 -5.25 2.41
N TRP A 241 -7.03 -4.09 3.06
CA TRP A 241 -6.88 -3.98 4.50
C TRP A 241 -7.92 -4.81 5.26
N ARG A 242 -9.20 -4.66 4.91
CA ARG A 242 -10.29 -5.43 5.53
C ARG A 242 -10.12 -6.92 5.34
N GLU A 243 -9.72 -7.35 4.14
CA GLU A 243 -9.50 -8.75 3.84
C GLU A 243 -8.32 -9.33 4.65
N VAL A 244 -7.21 -8.59 4.76
CA VAL A 244 -6.05 -8.99 5.57
C VAL A 244 -6.39 -9.09 7.07
N GLN A 245 -7.30 -8.24 7.58
CA GLN A 245 -7.73 -8.33 8.99
C GLN A 245 -8.57 -9.57 9.29
N LYS A 246 -9.34 -10.09 8.32
CA LYS A 246 -10.10 -11.34 8.49
C LYS A 246 -9.18 -12.54 8.68
N ASP A 247 -8.13 -12.62 7.85
CA ASP A 247 -7.21 -13.76 7.76
C ASP A 247 -5.97 -13.64 8.67
N ARG A 248 -5.98 -12.69 9.61
CA ARG A 248 -4.82 -12.35 10.46
C ARG A 248 -4.30 -13.50 11.33
N LEU A 249 -5.09 -14.56 11.48
CA LEU A 249 -4.76 -15.75 12.27
C LEU A 249 -4.13 -16.89 11.44
N THR A 250 -4.21 -16.86 10.10
CA THR A 250 -3.97 -18.07 9.28
C THR A 250 -2.98 -17.91 8.14
N LYS A 251 -2.80 -16.72 7.53
CA LYS A 251 -1.98 -16.57 6.31
C LYS A 251 -1.11 -15.32 6.27
N ASN A 252 0.11 -15.46 5.73
CA ASN A 252 0.91 -14.32 5.30
C ASN A 252 0.20 -13.63 4.12
N SER A 253 0.09 -12.30 4.16
CA SER A 253 -0.56 -11.52 3.11
C SER A 253 0.44 -10.58 2.44
N TYR A 254 0.43 -10.54 1.11
CA TYR A 254 1.26 -9.65 0.30
C TYR A 254 0.38 -8.69 -0.48
N ALA A 255 0.67 -7.40 -0.40
CA ALA A 255 0.14 -6.40 -1.32
C ALA A 255 1.29 -5.84 -2.15
N LEU A 256 1.16 -5.93 -3.48
CA LEU A 256 2.13 -5.44 -4.44
C LEU A 256 1.49 -4.34 -5.28
N THR A 257 2.13 -3.18 -5.32
CA THR A 257 1.67 -2.04 -6.12
C THR A 257 2.73 -1.62 -7.13
N ASN A 258 2.34 -1.40 -8.38
CA ASN A 258 3.22 -0.81 -9.39
C ASN A 258 3.07 0.72 -9.39
N ALA A 259 4.02 1.46 -8.82
CA ALA A 259 3.95 2.93 -8.74
C ALA A 259 4.45 3.64 -10.01
N GLY A 260 4.55 2.94 -11.14
CA GLY A 260 5.43 3.35 -12.25
C GLY A 260 4.85 4.18 -13.40
N SER A 261 3.54 4.26 -13.59
CA SER A 261 2.96 4.87 -14.80
C SER A 261 2.11 6.13 -14.57
N SER A 262 1.79 6.49 -13.32
CA SER A 262 0.86 7.59 -13.01
C SER A 262 1.54 8.98 -12.81
N SER A 263 2.86 9.10 -12.71
CA SER A 263 3.50 10.37 -12.35
C SER A 263 3.91 11.23 -13.55
N ARG A 264 2.98 12.00 -14.11
CA ARG A 264 3.33 13.26 -14.82
C ARG A 264 3.40 14.49 -13.91
N THR A 265 3.09 14.35 -12.62
CA THR A 265 3.13 15.45 -11.66
C THR A 265 4.21 15.25 -10.61
N ASN A 266 5.07 16.26 -10.48
CA ASN A 266 6.08 16.42 -9.44
C ASN A 266 5.50 16.11 -8.05
N ARG A 267 6.28 15.36 -7.25
CA ARG A 267 6.02 14.90 -5.86
C ARG A 267 5.20 13.60 -5.77
N GLY A 268 5.91 12.47 -5.86
CA GLY A 268 5.36 11.16 -5.57
C GLY A 268 4.91 11.06 -4.11
N SER A 269 3.61 10.86 -3.90
CA SER A 269 3.06 10.40 -2.62
C SER A 269 3.17 8.88 -2.56
N CYS A 270 4.22 8.38 -1.91
CA CYS A 270 4.19 7.05 -1.35
C CYS A 270 3.13 7.05 -0.24
N LEU A 271 2.01 6.35 -0.43
CA LEU A 271 1.00 6.14 0.61
C LEU A 271 1.51 5.13 1.65
N SER A 272 2.67 5.39 2.25
CA SER A 272 3.08 4.77 3.50
C SER A 272 2.55 5.63 4.65
N ARG A 273 1.29 5.46 5.06
CA ARG A 273 0.86 6.02 6.35
C ARG A 273 1.58 5.24 7.45
N ARG A 274 2.53 5.88 8.13
CA ARG A 274 3.01 5.45 9.45
C ARG A 274 1.83 5.48 10.40
N PHE A 275 1.32 4.32 10.77
CA PHE A 275 0.52 4.17 11.98
C PHE A 275 1.35 3.37 12.98
N SER A 276 2.13 4.08 13.78
CA SER A 276 2.82 3.53 14.95
C SER A 276 1.83 3.40 16.09
N GLU A 277 1.60 2.20 16.59
CA GLU A 277 1.19 2.02 17.99
C GLU A 277 2.43 2.09 18.91
N PRO A 278 2.27 2.53 20.16
CA PRO A 278 3.39 2.86 21.04
C PRO A 278 4.12 1.59 21.48
N SER A 279 5.40 1.48 21.14
CA SER A 279 6.25 0.40 21.65
C SER A 279 6.32 0.46 23.18
N ALA A 280 5.90 -0.61 23.84
CA ALA A 280 6.14 -0.83 25.26
C ALA A 280 7.64 -0.73 25.56
N SER A 281 7.99 0.11 26.53
CA SER A 281 9.36 0.41 26.91
C SER A 281 10.04 -0.80 27.54
N THR A 282 11.01 -1.38 26.84
CA THR A 282 12.03 -2.22 27.47
C THR A 282 13.36 -1.47 27.40
N ARG A 283 13.69 -0.80 28.51
CA ARG A 283 15.02 -0.21 28.75
C ARG A 283 16.08 -1.30 28.62
N ARG A 284 16.95 -1.23 27.61
CA ARG A 284 18.28 -1.82 27.66
C ARG A 284 19.33 -0.72 27.61
N ARG A 285 20.21 -0.72 28.62
CA ARG A 285 21.28 0.27 28.85
C ARG A 285 22.26 0.29 27.66
N PRO A 286 22.76 1.45 27.22
CA PRO A 286 23.80 1.52 26.20
C PRO A 286 25.18 1.23 26.82
N LEU A 287 25.89 0.28 26.23
CA LEU A 287 27.34 0.10 26.42
C LEU A 287 28.07 1.29 25.77
N ARG A 288 28.73 2.11 26.59
CA ARG A 288 29.61 3.20 26.16
C ARG A 288 30.91 2.62 25.60
N PHE A 289 31.20 2.85 24.32
CA PHE A 289 32.58 2.84 23.82
C PHE A 289 33.08 4.29 23.70
N ARG A 290 34.17 4.60 24.42
CA ARG A 290 34.92 5.86 24.33
C ARG A 290 35.53 5.98 22.93
N ARG A 291 35.19 7.04 22.18
CA ARG A 291 36.01 7.53 21.06
C ARG A 291 36.92 8.63 21.58
N THR A 292 38.23 8.44 21.44
CA THR A 292 39.24 9.49 21.58
C THR A 292 39.21 10.37 20.33
N SER A 293 39.34 11.67 20.58
CA SER A 293 39.31 12.78 19.63
C SER A 293 40.66 13.03 18.97
N THR A 294 40.67 13.29 17.66
CA THR A 294 41.58 14.27 17.04
C THR A 294 40.86 14.98 15.88
N THR A 295 40.74 16.30 16.03
CA THR A 295 40.46 17.38 15.07
C THR A 295 41.58 17.47 14.01
N SER A 296 41.53 18.02 12.78
CA SER A 296 40.68 18.92 11.95
C SER A 296 41.42 19.09 10.57
N PRO A 297 41.16 20.04 9.63
CA PRO A 297 39.93 20.55 9.00
C PRO A 297 39.96 20.58 7.42
N SER A 298 38.76 20.84 6.85
CA SER A 298 38.39 21.58 5.62
C SER A 298 38.86 21.17 4.20
N ARG A 299 37.88 21.01 3.29
CA ARG A 299 37.66 21.86 2.09
C ARG A 299 36.36 21.45 1.39
N GLY A 300 35.52 22.45 1.08
CA GLY A 300 34.27 22.28 0.34
C GLY A 300 34.49 22.21 -1.17
N LEU A 301 33.51 21.62 -1.86
CA LEU A 301 33.23 21.86 -3.27
C LEU A 301 31.75 21.56 -3.53
N GLN A 302 31.01 22.61 -3.86
CA GLN A 302 29.67 22.59 -4.41
C GLN A 302 29.69 22.03 -5.85
N GLY A 303 28.65 21.27 -6.19
CA GLY A 303 28.04 21.24 -7.52
C GLY A 303 28.59 20.23 -8.51
N ARG A 304 27.75 19.25 -8.88
CA ARG A 304 26.96 19.35 -10.13
C ARG A 304 25.83 18.34 -10.16
N CYS A 305 24.69 18.88 -10.59
CA CYS A 305 23.44 18.25 -10.93
C CYS A 305 23.66 17.17 -12.01
N CYS A 306 23.13 15.96 -11.79
CA CYS A 306 22.72 15.07 -12.87
C CYS A 306 21.24 14.78 -12.65
N GLN A 307 20.41 15.51 -13.39
CA GLN A 307 18.98 15.29 -13.49
C GLN A 307 18.71 14.04 -14.34
N THR A 308 17.52 13.46 -14.11
CA THR A 308 16.78 12.47 -14.93
C THR A 308 17.19 11.00 -14.85
N ALA A 309 16.56 10.29 -13.90
CA ALA A 309 16.07 8.93 -14.13
C ALA A 309 14.71 8.79 -13.45
N GLN A 310 13.63 8.79 -14.24
CA GLN A 310 12.29 8.44 -13.78
C GLN A 310 12.33 6.97 -13.33
N SER A 311 12.20 6.73 -12.03
CA SER A 311 12.20 5.37 -11.47
C SER A 311 10.77 4.96 -11.11
N SER A 312 10.36 3.82 -11.66
CA SER A 312 9.14 3.11 -11.26
C SER A 312 9.50 2.13 -10.15
N GLY A 313 8.80 2.20 -9.02
CA GLY A 313 9.04 1.35 -7.84
C GLY A 313 7.86 0.46 -7.51
N PHE A 314 8.12 -0.77 -7.06
CA PHE A 314 7.15 -1.62 -6.38
C PHE A 314 7.31 -1.50 -4.88
N CYS A 315 6.24 -1.25 -4.13
CA CYS A 315 6.27 -1.26 -2.67
C CYS A 315 5.54 -2.50 -2.14
N PHE A 316 6.22 -3.29 -1.32
CA PHE A 316 5.61 -4.37 -0.52
C PHE A 316 5.25 -3.82 0.86
N SER A 317 4.09 -4.17 1.41
CA SER A 317 3.84 -3.88 2.83
C SER A 317 3.12 -4.96 3.64
N ASN A 318 3.72 -5.21 4.81
CA ASN A 318 3.24 -5.77 6.08
C ASN A 318 2.92 -7.27 6.25
N ARG A 319 3.75 -7.90 7.09
CA ARG A 319 3.40 -9.05 7.94
C ARG A 319 2.52 -8.56 9.10
N TRP A 320 1.34 -9.14 9.27
CA TRP A 320 0.53 -8.94 10.47
C TRP A 320 0.47 -10.27 11.23
N MET A 321 1.49 -10.55 12.05
CA MET A 321 1.48 -11.77 12.86
C MET A 321 0.39 -11.70 13.94
N ALA A 322 -0.37 -12.78 14.05
CA ALA A 322 -0.96 -13.21 15.31
C ALA A 322 0.17 -13.57 16.29
N ASN A 323 0.16 -12.98 17.48
CA ASN A 323 0.93 -13.52 18.60
C ASN A 323 0.29 -14.85 19.01
N GLY A 324 0.68 -15.93 18.31
CA GLY A 324 0.45 -17.29 18.75
C GLY A 324 1.43 -17.59 19.87
N SER A 325 0.88 -17.83 21.07
CA SER A 325 1.56 -18.29 22.27
C SER A 325 2.70 -19.29 21.98
N ARG A 326 3.94 -18.92 22.31
CA ARG A 326 4.93 -19.93 22.69
C ARG A 326 4.60 -20.35 24.12
N ARG A 327 3.87 -21.45 24.27
CA ARG A 327 3.93 -22.28 25.48
C ARG A 327 5.13 -23.21 25.33
N PHE A 328 5.88 -23.27 26.44
CA PHE A 328 7.09 -24.02 26.76
C PHE A 328 8.39 -23.41 26.23
#